data_AF-A0A4Z2JA84-F1
#
_entry.id   AF-A0A4Z2JA84-F1
#
_cell.length_a   1.000
_cell.length_b   1.000
_cell.length_c   1.000
_cell.angle_alpha   90.00
_cell.angle_beta   90.00
_cell.angle_gamma   90.00
#
_symmetry.space_group_name_H-M   'P 1'
#
loop_
_entity.id
_entity.type
_entity.pdbx_description
1 polymer ?
#
loop_
_entity_poly.entity_id
_entity_poly.type
_entity_poly.pdbx_seq_one_letter_code
_entity_poly.pdbx_strand_id
1 'polypeptide(L)'
;MLSHVGHTILGMNTVQLYMKVPGSRTPGHQENNNFCSVNINIGPGDCEWFAVHEHYWDAINTFCEKHGVDYLTGSWWPVLEDLYSSNIPVYRFIQRPGDLVWINAGTVHWVQALGWCNNIAWNVGPLNCKLQQGPRNTMSQITAQIC
;
A
#
# COMPACT_ATOMS: atom_id res chain seq x y z
N MET A 1 -9.66 -4.32 15.16
CA MET A 1 -10.41 -3.05 15.08
C MET A 1 -11.57 -3.11 14.09
N LEU A 2 -11.36 -3.38 12.79
CA LEU A 2 -12.43 -3.33 11.76
C LEU A 2 -13.63 -4.26 12.03
N SER A 3 -13.42 -5.41 12.69
CA SER A 3 -14.51 -6.31 13.10
C SER A 3 -15.41 -5.74 14.20
N HIS A 4 -15.02 -4.65 14.86
CA HIS A 4 -15.77 -3.99 15.94
C HIS A 4 -16.49 -2.71 15.48
N VAL A 5 -16.47 -2.38 14.18
CA VAL A 5 -17.15 -1.21 13.61
C VAL A 5 -18.68 -1.31 13.73
N GLY A 6 -19.23 -2.53 13.79
CA GLY A 6 -20.67 -2.77 13.93
C GLY A 6 -21.47 -2.66 12.63
N HIS A 7 -20.82 -2.37 11.50
CA HIS A 7 -21.43 -2.35 10.16
C HIS A 7 -20.38 -2.63 9.07
N THR A 8 -20.85 -2.84 7.84
CA THR A 8 -20.00 -3.12 6.67
C THR A 8 -19.35 -1.85 6.14
N ILE A 9 -18.04 -1.91 5.92
CA ILE A 9 -17.25 -0.92 5.17
C ILE A 9 -16.65 -1.65 3.96
N LEU A 10 -17.23 -1.37 2.79
CA LEU A 10 -16.84 -2.05 1.54
C LEU A 10 -15.35 -1.87 1.24
N GLY A 11 -14.67 -2.98 0.97
CA GLY A 11 -13.24 -3.03 0.67
C GLY A 11 -12.32 -3.04 1.89
N MET A 12 -12.81 -2.65 3.06
CA MET A 12 -12.03 -2.70 4.28
C MET A 12 -12.34 -3.96 5.08
N ASN A 13 -13.59 -4.14 5.51
CA ASN A 13 -14.02 -5.33 6.25
C ASN A 13 -14.79 -6.34 5.38
N THR A 14 -14.78 -6.13 4.05
CA THR A 14 -15.21 -7.08 3.04
C THR A 14 -14.12 -7.21 1.98
N VAL A 15 -13.97 -8.40 1.40
CA VAL A 15 -12.99 -8.64 0.34
C VAL A 15 -13.35 -7.86 -0.94
N GLN A 16 -12.35 -7.24 -1.55
CA GLN A 16 -12.39 -6.71 -2.91
C GLN A 16 -11.57 -7.60 -3.85
N LEU A 17 -12.03 -7.74 -5.09
CA LEU A 17 -11.35 -8.50 -6.15
C LEU A 17 -10.94 -7.55 -7.28
N TYR A 18 -9.75 -7.78 -7.81
CA TYR A 18 -9.19 -7.06 -8.93
C TYR A 18 -8.88 -8.04 -10.05
N MET A 19 -9.32 -7.75 -11.28
CA MET A 19 -8.96 -8.49 -12.49
C MET A 19 -8.03 -7.63 -13.33
N LYS A 20 -6.87 -8.16 -13.70
CA LYS A 20 -5.77 -7.37 -14.26
C LYS A 20 -5.22 -7.99 -15.55
N VAL A 21 -4.77 -7.11 -16.43
CA VAL A 21 -3.93 -7.42 -17.60
C VAL A 21 -2.55 -6.78 -17.40
N PRO A 22 -1.51 -7.16 -18.17
CA PRO A 22 -0.21 -6.50 -18.08
C PRO A 22 -0.33 -4.98 -18.21
N GLY A 23 0.27 -4.25 -17.27
CA GLY A 23 0.21 -2.79 -17.21
C GLY A 23 -0.98 -2.20 -16.45
N SER A 24 -1.95 -3.01 -15.98
CA SER A 24 -2.96 -2.54 -15.03
C SER A 24 -2.28 -2.00 -13.76
N ARG A 25 -2.61 -0.77 -13.36
CA ARG A 25 -1.96 -0.07 -12.25
C ARG A 25 -2.94 0.32 -11.16
N THR A 26 -2.48 0.19 -9.92
CA THR A 26 -3.03 0.90 -8.77
C THR A 26 -2.07 2.04 -8.45
N PRO A 27 -2.50 3.31 -8.57
CA PRO A 27 -1.65 4.48 -8.33
C PRO A 27 -1.22 4.55 -6.86
N GLY A 28 -0.28 5.45 -6.57
CA GLY A 28 0.23 5.68 -5.22
C GLY A 28 -0.87 6.15 -4.27
N HIS A 29 -0.88 5.56 -3.07
CA HIS A 29 -1.80 5.91 -2.00
C HIS A 29 -1.33 5.37 -0.65
N GLN A 30 -2.00 5.80 0.42
CA GLN A 30 -2.05 5.11 1.71
C GLN A 30 -3.44 4.49 1.87
N GLU A 31 -3.54 3.41 2.64
CA GLU A 31 -4.82 2.80 2.99
C GLU A 31 -5.70 3.77 3.79
N ASN A 32 -7.02 3.63 3.67
CA ASN A 32 -7.98 4.45 4.41
C ASN A 32 -7.67 4.41 5.92
N ASN A 33 -7.56 5.60 6.52
CA ASN A 33 -7.20 5.79 7.93
C ASN A 33 -5.93 5.04 8.36
N ASN A 34 -4.98 4.81 7.45
CA ASN A 34 -3.72 4.11 7.69
C ASN A 34 -3.88 2.69 8.26
N PHE A 35 -4.99 2.01 7.99
CA PHE A 35 -5.14 0.60 8.36
C PHE A 35 -4.11 -0.27 7.63
N CYS A 36 -3.81 -1.44 8.17
CA CYS A 36 -3.02 -2.42 7.43
C CYS A 36 -3.88 -3.03 6.32
N SER A 37 -3.22 -3.60 5.32
CA SER A 37 -3.88 -4.26 4.20
C SER A 37 -3.25 -5.62 3.92
N VAL A 38 -4.10 -6.56 3.52
CA VAL A 38 -3.73 -7.90 3.09
C VAL A 38 -4.07 -8.02 1.62
N ASN A 39 -3.12 -8.47 0.80
CA ASN A 39 -3.34 -8.73 -0.61
C ASN A 39 -2.79 -10.10 -0.98
N ILE A 40 -3.57 -10.90 -1.72
CA ILE A 40 -3.16 -12.20 -2.24
C ILE A 40 -3.27 -12.17 -3.76
N ASN A 41 -2.18 -12.54 -4.44
CA ASN A 41 -2.18 -12.73 -5.89
C ASN A 41 -2.70 -14.13 -6.23
N ILE A 42 -3.78 -14.20 -7.00
CA ILE A 42 -4.38 -15.45 -7.47
C ILE A 42 -3.61 -16.00 -8.68
N GLY A 43 -2.93 -15.15 -9.44
CA GLY A 43 -2.22 -15.50 -10.66
C GLY A 43 -3.10 -15.60 -11.91
N PRO A 44 -2.57 -16.17 -13.02
CA PRO A 44 -1.26 -16.82 -13.13
C PRO A 44 -0.06 -15.85 -13.26
N GLY A 45 -0.31 -14.58 -13.59
CA GLY A 45 0.73 -13.57 -13.73
C GLY A 45 1.20 -12.97 -12.40
N ASP A 46 2.37 -12.32 -12.46
CA ASP A 46 2.97 -11.65 -11.32
C ASP A 46 2.46 -10.20 -11.17
N CYS A 47 2.54 -9.67 -9.94
CA CYS A 47 2.43 -8.25 -9.66
C CYS A 47 3.77 -7.69 -9.19
N GLU A 48 4.13 -6.49 -9.64
CA GLU A 48 5.25 -5.72 -9.13
C GLU A 48 4.74 -4.68 -8.13
N TRP A 49 5.38 -4.67 -6.96
CA TRP A 49 5.04 -3.80 -5.84
C TRP A 49 6.15 -2.81 -5.57
N PHE A 50 5.73 -1.62 -5.18
CA PHE A 50 6.59 -0.56 -4.71
C PHE A 50 6.01 0.01 -3.42
N ALA A 51 6.87 0.22 -2.42
CA ALA A 51 6.44 0.73 -1.13
C ALA A 51 7.49 1.67 -0.52
N VAL A 52 7.00 2.66 0.21
CA VAL A 52 7.78 3.61 1.00
C VAL A 52 7.21 3.64 2.42
N HIS A 53 8.11 3.66 3.41
CA HIS A 53 7.75 3.68 4.82
C HIS A 53 6.89 4.91 5.18
N GLU A 54 5.96 4.78 6.14
CA GLU A 54 4.98 5.84 6.43
C GLU A 54 5.63 7.18 6.76
N HIS A 55 6.78 7.16 7.44
CA HIS A 55 7.59 8.34 7.77
C HIS A 55 7.80 9.33 6.62
N TYR A 56 7.86 8.87 5.37
CA TYR A 56 8.12 9.72 4.20
C TYR A 56 6.86 10.21 3.47
N TRP A 57 5.66 9.96 4.01
CA TRP A 57 4.40 10.32 3.35
C TRP A 57 4.31 11.82 3.02
N ASP A 58 4.78 12.68 3.93
CA ASP A 58 4.74 14.15 3.78
C ASP A 58 5.69 14.64 2.67
N ALA A 59 6.85 13.99 2.53
CA ALA A 59 7.76 14.25 1.41
C ALA A 59 7.15 13.84 0.06
N ILE A 60 6.42 12.72 0.04
CA ILE A 60 5.67 12.29 -1.16
C ILE A 60 4.50 13.22 -1.46
N ASN A 61 3.80 13.72 -0.43
CA ASN A 61 2.78 14.75 -0.59
C ASN A 61 3.36 16.02 -1.25
N THR A 62 4.54 16.48 -0.79
CA THR A 62 5.25 17.61 -1.40
C THR A 62 5.55 17.39 -2.89
N PHE A 63 5.90 16.16 -3.29
CA PHE A 63 6.07 15.83 -4.71
C PHE A 63 4.76 15.92 -5.50
N CYS A 64 3.64 15.47 -4.92
CA CYS A 64 2.33 15.54 -5.54
C CYS A 64 1.91 17.01 -5.76
N GLU A 65 2.04 17.84 -4.72
CA GLU A 65 1.75 19.28 -4.78
C GLU A 65 2.59 19.99 -5.86
N LYS A 66 3.89 19.69 -5.93
CA LYS A 66 4.80 20.25 -6.94
C LYS A 66 4.37 19.93 -8.37
N HIS A 67 3.75 18.77 -8.59
CA HIS A 67 3.25 18.34 -9.89
C HIS A 67 1.77 18.67 -10.11
N GLY A 68 1.14 19.41 -9.19
CA GLY A 68 -0.25 19.84 -9.31
C GLY A 68 -1.27 18.70 -9.20
N VAL A 69 -0.93 17.61 -8.50
CA VAL A 69 -1.83 16.49 -8.22
C VAL A 69 -2.08 16.39 -6.72
N ASP A 70 -3.33 16.16 -6.34
CA ASP A 70 -3.69 15.97 -4.93
C ASP A 70 -3.18 14.61 -4.41
N TYR A 71 -2.52 14.59 -3.25
CA TYR A 71 -1.94 13.38 -2.69
C TYR A 71 -2.99 12.36 -2.23
N LEU A 72 -4.07 12.82 -1.60
CA LEU A 72 -5.06 11.94 -0.95
C LEU A 72 -6.10 11.38 -1.92
N THR A 73 -6.46 12.15 -2.94
CA THR A 73 -7.57 11.85 -3.86
C THR A 73 -7.15 11.80 -5.32
N GLY A 74 -5.97 12.31 -5.66
CA GLY A 74 -5.43 12.27 -7.01
C GLY A 74 -4.88 10.91 -7.40
N SER A 75 -4.67 10.72 -8.70
CA SER A 75 -4.04 9.53 -9.26
C SER A 75 -2.62 9.87 -9.69
N TRP A 76 -1.63 9.41 -8.93
CA TRP A 76 -0.21 9.70 -9.16
C TRP A 76 0.63 8.42 -9.18
N TRP A 77 1.73 8.46 -9.93
CA TRP A 77 2.71 7.38 -10.04
C TRP A 77 4.11 7.96 -9.83
N PRO A 78 4.80 7.62 -8.73
CA PRO A 78 6.09 8.24 -8.41
C PRO A 78 7.16 8.02 -9.47
N VAL A 79 7.95 9.07 -9.72
CA VAL A 79 9.20 8.97 -10.48
C VAL A 79 10.28 8.49 -9.51
N LEU A 80 10.78 7.26 -9.70
CA LEU A 80 11.74 6.65 -8.77
C LEU A 80 13.02 7.49 -8.59
N GLU A 81 13.47 8.16 -9.64
CA GLU A 81 14.67 9.00 -9.60
C GLU A 81 14.52 10.19 -8.66
N ASP A 82 13.33 10.79 -8.57
CA ASP A 82 13.04 11.89 -7.65
C ASP A 82 13.09 11.42 -6.19
N LEU A 83 12.58 10.21 -5.93
CA LEU A 83 12.62 9.57 -4.61
C LEU A 83 14.06 9.27 -4.20
N TYR A 84 14.85 8.68 -5.09
CA TYR A 84 16.27 8.38 -4.83
C TYR A 84 17.11 9.64 -4.64
N SER A 85 16.90 10.66 -5.48
CA SER A 85 17.56 11.97 -5.33
C SER A 85 17.23 12.66 -4.00
N SER A 86 16.10 12.31 -3.40
CA SER A 86 15.66 12.84 -2.10
C SER A 86 15.95 11.89 -0.93
N ASN A 87 16.77 10.85 -1.15
CA ASN A 87 17.13 9.83 -0.16
C ASN A 87 15.92 9.12 0.49
N ILE A 88 14.84 8.92 -0.28
CA ILE A 88 13.66 8.17 0.15
C ILE A 88 13.83 6.70 -0.24
N PRO A 89 13.95 5.76 0.72
CA PRO A 89 14.08 4.34 0.41
C PRO A 89 12.80 3.78 -0.21
N VAL A 90 12.96 3.03 -1.31
CA VAL A 90 11.84 2.35 -1.99
C VAL A 90 12.06 0.83 -1.89
N TYR A 91 11.10 0.14 -1.29
CA TYR A 91 11.01 -1.31 -1.36
C TYR A 91 10.37 -1.69 -2.68
N ARG A 92 11.03 -2.55 -3.46
CA ARG A 92 10.53 -3.04 -4.75
C ARG A 92 10.63 -4.55 -4.79
N PHE A 93 9.54 -5.24 -5.09
CA PHE A 93 9.51 -6.70 -5.12
C PHE A 93 8.41 -7.25 -6.02
N ILE A 94 8.50 -8.55 -6.31
CA ILE A 94 7.52 -9.29 -7.11
C ILE A 94 6.66 -10.14 -6.19
N GLN A 95 5.34 -10.05 -6.38
CA GLN A 95 4.34 -10.92 -5.76
C GLN A 95 3.88 -11.95 -6.80
N ARG A 96 4.29 -13.21 -6.63
CA ARG A 96 3.91 -14.34 -7.47
C ARG A 96 2.54 -14.90 -7.09
N PRO A 97 1.92 -15.76 -7.92
CA PRO A 97 0.69 -16.45 -7.55
C PRO A 97 0.84 -17.22 -6.23
N GLY A 98 -0.11 -17.01 -5.32
CA GLY A 98 -0.11 -17.59 -3.97
C GLY A 98 0.58 -16.72 -2.92
N ASP A 99 1.43 -15.77 -3.31
CA ASP A 99 2.12 -14.88 -2.37
C ASP A 99 1.14 -13.91 -1.70
N LEU A 100 1.29 -13.75 -0.39
CA LEU A 100 0.57 -12.77 0.41
C LEU A 100 1.46 -11.56 0.68
N VAL A 101 0.94 -10.38 0.39
CA VAL A 101 1.56 -9.10 0.73
C VAL A 101 0.83 -8.50 1.93
N TRP A 102 1.58 -8.25 3.00
CA TRP A 102 1.13 -7.49 4.17
C TRP A 102 1.64 -6.05 4.07
N ILE A 103 0.71 -5.10 3.97
CA ILE A 103 1.01 -3.66 3.96
C ILE A 103 0.80 -3.15 5.39
N ASN A 104 1.89 -2.68 6.00
CA ASN A 104 1.83 -2.17 7.36
C ASN A 104 1.16 -0.79 7.43
N ALA A 105 0.70 -0.41 8.61
CA ALA A 105 -0.07 0.82 8.85
C ALA A 105 0.62 2.06 8.23
N GLY A 106 -0.10 2.78 7.38
CA GLY A 106 0.37 4.02 6.74
C GLY A 106 1.47 3.86 5.68
N THR A 107 1.85 2.64 5.30
CA THR A 107 2.83 2.44 4.22
C THR A 107 2.28 3.01 2.91
N VAL A 108 3.04 3.91 2.29
CA VAL A 108 2.73 4.46 0.97
C VAL A 108 3.10 3.42 -0.07
N HIS A 109 2.20 3.07 -0.98
CA HIS A 109 2.48 2.00 -1.94
C HIS A 109 1.75 2.19 -3.26
N TRP A 110 2.29 1.56 -4.31
CA TRP A 110 1.72 1.49 -5.66
C TRP A 110 2.06 0.16 -6.32
N VAL A 111 1.24 -0.26 -7.29
CA VAL A 111 1.29 -1.63 -7.84
C VAL A 111 1.07 -1.63 -9.33
N GLN A 112 1.78 -2.51 -10.05
CA GLN A 112 1.53 -2.80 -11.45
C GLN A 112 1.45 -4.30 -11.70
N ALA A 113 0.47 -4.75 -12.48
CA ALA A 113 0.46 -6.12 -12.99
C ALA A 113 1.52 -6.30 -14.09
N LEU A 114 2.34 -7.33 -13.95
CA LEU A 114 3.30 -7.75 -14.99
C LEU A 114 2.67 -8.75 -15.96
N GLY A 115 1.74 -9.57 -15.45
CA GLY A 115 0.99 -10.57 -16.23
C GLY A 115 -0.52 -10.44 -16.06
N TRP A 116 -1.28 -11.31 -16.73
CA TRP A 116 -2.70 -11.50 -16.44
C TRP A 116 -2.85 -12.15 -15.09
N CYS A 117 -3.52 -11.48 -14.16
CA CYS A 117 -3.73 -12.00 -12.82
C CYS A 117 -4.98 -11.44 -12.19
N ASN A 118 -5.46 -12.12 -11.16
CA ASN A 118 -6.43 -11.56 -10.24
C ASN A 118 -5.76 -11.34 -8.88
N ASN A 119 -6.24 -10.36 -8.12
CA ASN A 119 -5.88 -10.21 -6.70
C ASN A 119 -7.15 -10.14 -5.87
N ILE A 120 -7.05 -10.59 -4.62
CA ILE A 120 -8.04 -10.28 -3.58
C ILE A 120 -7.37 -9.49 -2.48
N ALA A 121 -8.09 -8.51 -1.91
CA ALA A 121 -7.57 -7.69 -0.82
C ALA A 121 -8.66 -7.25 0.16
N TRP A 122 -8.24 -6.94 1.39
CA TRP A 122 -9.05 -6.33 2.43
C TRP A 122 -8.14 -5.68 3.48
N ASN A 123 -8.70 -4.83 4.34
CA ASN A 123 -7.96 -4.21 5.42
C ASN A 123 -8.07 -4.99 6.74
N VAL A 124 -7.06 -4.81 7.58
CA VAL A 124 -7.05 -5.32 8.95
C VAL A 124 -6.52 -4.25 9.89
N GLY A 125 -7.07 -4.21 11.10
CA GLY A 125 -6.63 -3.28 12.14
C GLY A 125 -6.13 -4.01 13.37
N PRO A 126 -4.83 -4.38 13.41
CA PRO A 126 -4.19 -4.93 14.60
C PRO A 126 -4.41 -4.05 15.84
N LEU A 127 -4.68 -4.68 16.98
CA LEU A 127 -4.81 -3.97 18.26
C LEU A 127 -3.42 -3.69 18.84
N ASN A 128 -2.74 -2.68 18.29
CA ASN A 128 -1.46 -2.21 18.79
C ASN A 128 -1.44 -0.68 18.94
N CYS A 129 -0.51 -0.16 19.75
CA CYS A 129 -0.42 1.27 20.05
C CYS A 129 -0.23 2.13 18.79
N LYS A 130 0.47 1.62 17.77
CA LYS A 130 0.72 2.36 16.52
C LYS A 130 -0.56 2.71 15.77
N LEU A 131 -1.44 1.73 15.55
CA LEU A 131 -2.71 1.95 14.87
C LEU A 131 -3.70 2.74 15.73
N GLN A 132 -3.63 2.60 17.06
CA GLN A 132 -4.57 3.26 17.97
C GLN A 132 -4.24 4.73 18.26
N GLN A 133 -2.98 5.16 18.15
CA GLN A 133 -2.55 6.47 18.64
C GLN A 133 -2.37 7.55 17.56
N GLY A 134 -2.63 7.25 16.29
CA GLY A 134 -2.23 8.14 15.19
C GLY A 134 -0.71 8.30 15.12
N PRO A 135 -0.16 9.09 14.19
CA PRO A 135 1.28 9.19 13.97
C PRO A 135 1.98 9.80 15.20
N ARG A 136 2.57 8.95 16.03
CA ARG A 136 3.55 9.34 17.05
C ARG A 136 4.90 8.73 16.72
N ASN A 137 5.88 9.62 16.50
CA ASN A 137 7.32 9.35 16.33
C ASN A 137 7.81 8.29 17.33
N THR A 138 7.82 7.02 16.92
CA THR A 138 8.47 5.96 17.68
C THR A 138 9.21 5.05 16.72
N MET A 139 10.54 5.19 16.73
CA MET A 139 11.48 4.24 16.13
C MET A 139 11.06 2.82 16.49
N SER A 140 10.66 2.05 15.49
CA SER A 140 10.46 0.61 15.65
C SER A 140 10.82 -0.05 14.35
N GLN A 141 11.70 -1.03 14.52
CA GLN A 141 12.39 -1.75 13.48
C GLN A 141 11.41 -2.42 12.52
N ILE A 142 11.81 -2.37 11.24
CA ILE A 142 11.16 -3.04 10.14
C ILE A 142 11.31 -4.56 10.33
N THR A 143 10.18 -5.24 10.49
CA THR A 143 10.08 -6.66 10.10
C THR A 143 9.14 -6.72 8.91
N ALA A 144 9.70 -6.69 7.70
CA ALA A 144 9.01 -7.25 6.55
C ALA A 144 9.06 -8.78 6.71
N GLN A 145 8.04 -9.36 7.33
CA GLN A 145 7.84 -10.81 7.24
C GLN A 145 7.27 -11.09 5.85
N ILE A 146 8.18 -11.27 4.89
CA ILE A 146 7.94 -12.08 3.70
C ILE A 146 8.13 -13.52 4.21
N CYS A 147 7.05 -14.28 4.31
CA CYS A 147 7.14 -15.75 4.37
C CYS A 147 7.25 -16.27 2.94
#